data_AF-A0A015W274-F1
#
_entry.id   AF-A0A015W274-F1
#
_cell.length_a   1.000
_cell.length_b   1.000
_cell.length_c   1.000
_cell.angle_alpha   90.00
_cell.angle_beta   90.00
_cell.angle_gamma   90.00
#
_symmetry.space_group_name_H-M   'P 1'
#
loop_
_entity.id
_entity.type
_entity.pdbx_description
1 polymer ?
#
loop_
_entity_poly.entity_id
_entity_poly.type
_entity_poly.pdbx_seq_one_letter_code
_entity_poly.pdbx_strand_id
1 'polypeptide(L)'
;MHQETWLIYKSVKTNTEVRLPLYLLFEGKGIEVLNKYQDDLADFFKLRDNSNVNKELLIIAKLSGLNKRISFHTARHTNATLLIYSGVNITTVQKLLGHKSVKTTQVYTNIMDITIVRDLEKSKNNRKVSYM
;
A
#
# COMPACT_ATOMS: atom_id res chain seq x y z
N MET A 1 -11.28 -15.11 -12.85
CA MET A 1 -10.27 -16.19 -12.84
C MET A 1 -8.88 -15.72 -12.33
N HIS A 2 -8.76 -14.56 -11.66
CA HIS A 2 -7.47 -14.04 -11.14
C HIS A 2 -7.45 -13.87 -9.61
N GLN A 3 -8.10 -14.78 -8.88
CA GLN A 3 -8.23 -14.66 -7.42
C GLN A 3 -6.92 -14.91 -6.65
N GLU A 4 -5.80 -15.20 -7.34
CA GLU A 4 -4.52 -15.51 -6.71
C GLU A 4 -3.31 -14.85 -7.38
N THR A 5 -3.46 -13.74 -8.12
CA THR A 5 -2.30 -13.10 -8.76
C THR A 5 -1.42 -12.38 -7.74
N TRP A 6 -0.14 -12.76 -7.65
CA TRP A 6 0.84 -12.17 -6.75
C TRP A 6 1.91 -11.40 -7.52
N LEU A 7 2.26 -10.20 -7.02
CA LEU A 7 3.48 -9.50 -7.41
C LEU A 7 4.57 -9.80 -6.38
N ILE A 8 5.64 -10.44 -6.83
CA ILE A 8 6.78 -10.82 -5.98
C ILE A 8 8.01 -10.10 -6.49
N TYR A 9 8.69 -9.37 -5.59
CA TYR A 9 9.92 -8.68 -5.94
C TYR A 9 10.88 -8.61 -4.75
N LYS A 10 12.16 -8.41 -5.04
CA LYS A 10 13.19 -8.18 -4.03
C LYS A 10 13.44 -6.68 -3.90
N SER A 11 13.23 -6.12 -2.72
CA SER A 11 13.51 -4.71 -2.47
C SER A 11 15.00 -4.41 -2.67
N VAL A 12 15.32 -3.41 -3.49
CA VAL A 12 16.70 -3.01 -3.78
C VAL A 12 17.43 -2.53 -2.53
N LYS A 13 16.75 -1.74 -1.68
CA LYS A 13 17.37 -1.13 -0.49
C LYS A 13 17.57 -2.13 0.65
N THR A 14 16.66 -3.08 0.80
CA THR A 14 16.63 -3.98 1.96
C THR A 14 16.98 -5.42 1.61
N ASN A 15 17.04 -5.79 0.33
CA ASN A 15 17.20 -7.18 -0.11
C ASN A 15 16.10 -8.12 0.45
N THR A 16 15.00 -7.55 0.92
CA THR A 16 13.86 -8.28 1.47
C THR A 16 12.92 -8.66 0.35
N GLU A 17 12.50 -9.93 0.31
CA GLU A 17 11.44 -10.37 -0.59
C GLU A 17 10.09 -9.83 -0.11
N VAL A 18 9.36 -9.20 -1.02
CA VAL A 18 8.03 -8.65 -0.79
C VAL A 18 7.06 -9.41 -1.69
N ARG A 19 5.98 -9.88 -1.09
CA ARG A 19 4.88 -10.58 -1.79
C ARG A 19 3.61 -9.75 -1.62
N LEU A 20 3.04 -9.32 -2.74
CA LEU A 20 1.86 -8.47 -2.79
C LEU A 20 0.71 -9.21 -3.48
N PRO A 21 -0.42 -9.49 -2.80
CA PRO A 21 -1.58 -10.11 -3.44
C PRO A 21 -2.29 -9.07 -4.31
N LEU A 22 -1.89 -8.95 -5.58
CA LEU A 22 -2.33 -7.87 -6.47
C LEU A 22 -3.85 -7.84 -6.64
N TYR A 23 -4.51 -9.01 -6.53
CA TYR A 23 -5.96 -9.15 -6.59
C TYR A 23 -6.71 -8.55 -5.39
N LEU A 24 -6.07 -8.41 -4.22
CA LEU A 24 -6.65 -7.75 -3.03
C LEU A 24 -6.30 -6.27 -2.95
N LEU A 25 -5.24 -5.86 -3.63
CA LEU A 25 -4.75 -4.48 -3.56
C LEU A 25 -5.55 -3.58 -4.50
N PHE A 26 -5.75 -2.33 -4.07
CA PHE A 26 -6.40 -1.29 -4.86
C PHE A 26 -7.80 -1.68 -5.37
N GLU A 27 -8.56 -2.44 -4.57
CA GLU A 27 -9.91 -2.91 -4.95
C GLU A 27 -9.92 -3.72 -6.25
N GLY A 28 -8.84 -4.44 -6.54
CA GLY A 28 -8.70 -5.25 -7.76
C GLY A 28 -8.22 -4.48 -8.99
N LYS A 29 -8.09 -3.15 -8.92
CA LYS A 29 -7.58 -2.30 -10.03
C LYS A 29 -6.17 -2.67 -10.47
N GLY A 30 -5.37 -3.28 -9.58
CA GLY A 30 -4.05 -3.79 -9.93
C GLY A 30 -4.08 -4.84 -11.04
N ILE A 31 -5.11 -5.68 -11.07
CA ILE A 31 -5.32 -6.69 -12.11
C ILE A 31 -5.71 -6.02 -13.44
N GLU A 32 -6.56 -5.00 -13.40
CA GLU A 32 -6.96 -4.25 -14.60
C GLU A 32 -5.75 -3.58 -15.27
N VAL A 33 -4.86 -2.98 -14.47
CA VAL A 33 -3.62 -2.40 -14.98
C VAL A 33 -2.73 -3.50 -15.56
N LEU A 34 -2.52 -4.61 -14.85
CA LEU A 34 -1.72 -5.71 -15.37
C LEU A 34 -2.24 -6.23 -16.71
N ASN A 35 -3.55 -6.45 -16.82
CA ASN A 35 -4.18 -6.94 -18.03
C ASN A 35 -4.03 -5.94 -19.20
N LYS A 36 -4.07 -4.64 -18.92
CA LYS A 36 -3.87 -3.61 -19.94
C LYS A 36 -2.47 -3.65 -20.56
N TYR A 37 -1.46 -4.05 -19.80
CA TYR A 37 -0.05 -4.07 -20.22
C TYR A 37 0.52 -5.50 -20.33
N GLN A 38 -0.34 -6.52 -20.38
CA GLN A 38 0.08 -7.93 -20.37
C GLN A 38 0.92 -8.31 -21.59
N ASP A 39 0.71 -7.66 -22.73
CA ASP A 39 1.39 -7.95 -24.00
C ASP A 39 2.84 -7.43 -24.02
N ASP A 40 3.13 -6.37 -23.25
CA ASP A 40 4.48 -5.81 -23.11
C ASP A 40 4.72 -5.32 -21.67
N LEU A 41 5.07 -6.26 -20.80
CA LEU A 41 5.46 -5.95 -19.43
C LEU A 41 6.80 -5.20 -19.35
N ALA A 42 7.67 -5.34 -20.34
CA ALA A 42 8.96 -4.66 -20.34
C ALA A 42 8.77 -3.15 -20.51
N ASP A 43 7.85 -2.73 -21.38
CA ASP A 43 7.43 -1.34 -21.52
C ASP A 43 6.74 -0.83 -20.24
N PHE A 44 5.87 -1.64 -19.62
CA PHE A 44 5.21 -1.26 -18.38
C PHE A 44 6.18 -0.90 -17.25
N PHE A 45 7.27 -1.65 -17.10
CA PHE A 45 8.29 -1.40 -16.08
C PHE A 45 9.34 -0.36 -16.51
N LYS A 46 9.25 0.19 -17.73
CA LYS A 46 10.16 1.21 -18.25
C LYS A 46 9.81 2.60 -17.74
N LEU A 47 9.94 2.79 -16.44
CA LEU A 47 9.71 4.08 -15.80
C LEU A 47 10.86 5.06 -16.08
N ARG A 48 10.52 6.34 -16.26
CA ARG A 48 11.49 7.44 -16.26
C ARG A 48 12.16 7.55 -14.88
N ASP A 49 13.29 8.25 -14.81
CA ASP A 49 13.95 8.49 -13.54
C ASP A 49 13.03 9.24 -12.57
N ASN A 50 13.29 9.05 -11.28
CA ASN A 50 12.46 9.60 -10.21
C ASN A 50 12.30 11.14 -10.29
N SER A 51 13.28 11.88 -10.80
CA SER A 51 13.18 13.34 -10.89
C SER A 51 12.17 13.75 -11.96
N ASN A 52 12.19 13.12 -13.13
CA ASN A 52 11.22 13.38 -14.19
C ASN A 52 9.81 12.93 -13.82
N VAL A 53 9.66 11.75 -13.20
CA VAL A 53 8.34 11.31 -12.72
C VAL A 53 7.77 12.27 -11.67
N ASN A 54 8.60 12.78 -10.75
CA ASN A 54 8.12 13.75 -9.76
C ASN A 54 7.68 15.10 -10.37
N LYS A 55 8.25 15.51 -11.51
CA LYS A 55 7.78 16.70 -12.26
C LYS A 55 6.40 16.42 -12.88
N GLU A 56 6.23 15.25 -13.49
CA GLU A 56 4.94 14.83 -14.06
C GLU A 56 3.85 14.73 -12.97
N LEU A 57 4.18 14.13 -11.82
CA LEU A 57 3.28 14.07 -10.66
C LEU A 57 2.87 15.45 -10.16
N LEU A 58 3.77 16.45 -10.20
CA LEU A 58 3.43 17.82 -9.84
C LEU A 58 2.41 18.44 -10.81
N ILE A 59 2.55 18.18 -12.11
CA ILE A 59 1.60 18.65 -13.12
C ILE A 59 0.24 17.99 -12.89
N ILE A 60 0.21 16.67 -12.72
CA ILE A 60 -1.01 15.91 -12.44
C ILE A 60 -1.69 16.42 -11.16
N ALA A 61 -0.92 16.65 -10.09
CA ALA A 61 -1.44 17.17 -8.83
C ALA A 61 -2.14 18.53 -9.02
N LYS A 62 -1.53 19.44 -9.79
CA LYS A 62 -2.13 20.74 -10.12
C LYS A 62 -3.43 20.60 -10.91
N LEU A 63 -3.43 19.74 -11.94
CA LEU A 63 -4.63 19.48 -12.75
C LEU A 63 -5.77 18.87 -11.93
N SER A 64 -5.44 18.06 -10.93
CA SER A 64 -6.40 17.47 -10.00
C SER A 64 -6.81 18.39 -8.84
N GLY A 65 -6.36 19.66 -8.81
CA GLY A 65 -6.69 20.61 -7.74
C GLY A 65 -6.01 20.33 -6.40
N LEU A 66 -4.94 19.53 -6.39
CA LEU A 66 -4.21 19.15 -5.17
C LEU A 66 -3.09 20.17 -4.89
N ASN A 67 -3.23 20.91 -3.80
CA ASN A 67 -2.25 21.91 -3.35
C ASN A 67 -1.06 21.32 -2.57
N LYS A 68 -0.95 19.99 -2.49
CA LYS A 68 0.13 19.30 -1.77
C LYS A 68 1.15 18.73 -2.76
N ARG A 69 2.42 18.70 -2.35
CA ARG A 69 3.47 18.01 -3.11
C ARG A 69 3.24 16.50 -3.06
N ILE A 70 3.01 15.90 -4.23
CA ILE A 70 2.82 14.46 -4.38
C ILE A 70 4.11 13.83 -4.92
N SER A 71 4.45 12.68 -4.39
CA SER A 71 5.55 11.83 -4.82
C SER A 71 5.21 10.37 -4.54
N PHE A 72 6.01 9.44 -5.03
CA PHE A 72 5.88 8.02 -4.65
C PHE A 72 6.00 7.81 -3.14
N HIS A 73 6.81 8.62 -2.45
CA HIS A 73 6.93 8.55 -1.00
C HIS A 73 5.62 8.96 -0.31
N THR A 74 5.00 10.05 -0.78
CA THR A 74 3.68 10.49 -0.32
C THR A 74 2.63 9.39 -0.50
N ALA A 75 2.54 8.81 -1.71
CA ALA A 75 1.59 7.74 -2.00
C ALA A 75 1.81 6.50 -1.10
N ARG A 76 3.07 6.11 -0.89
CA ARG A 76 3.44 5.01 0.01
C ARG A 76 3.03 5.28 1.46
N HIS A 77 3.22 6.51 1.95
CA HIS A 77 2.77 6.91 3.28
C HIS A 77 1.26 6.87 3.41
N THR A 78 0.55 7.45 2.44
CA THR A 78 -0.91 7.43 2.40
C THR A 78 -1.45 6.01 2.41
N ASN A 79 -0.90 5.10 1.59
CA ASN A 79 -1.34 3.71 1.56
C ASN A 79 -1.12 3.00 2.91
N ALA A 80 0.05 3.16 3.53
CA ALA A 80 0.34 2.56 4.83
C ALA A 80 -0.59 3.09 5.93
N THR A 81 -0.81 4.41 5.97
CA THR A 81 -1.78 5.07 6.84
C THR A 81 -3.18 4.50 6.65
N LEU A 82 -3.66 4.38 5.41
CA LEU A 82 -5.00 3.86 5.11
C LEU A 82 -5.16 2.39 5.50
N LEU A 83 -4.14 1.57 5.30
CA LEU A 83 -4.17 0.16 5.71
C LEU A 83 -4.25 0.03 7.24
N ILE A 84 -3.42 0.76 7.97
CA ILE A 84 -3.46 0.78 9.45
C ILE A 84 -4.81 1.32 9.92
N TYR A 85 -5.26 2.43 9.34
CA TYR A 85 -6.56 3.00 9.62
C TYR A 85 -7.69 2.03 9.28
N SER A 86 -7.56 1.12 8.32
CA SER A 86 -8.57 0.10 8.01
C SER A 86 -8.53 -1.11 8.96
N GLY A 87 -7.59 -1.13 9.91
CA GLY A 87 -7.40 -2.19 10.90
C GLY A 87 -6.42 -3.28 10.48
N VAL A 88 -5.63 -3.06 9.42
CA VAL A 88 -4.57 -4.01 9.03
C VAL A 88 -3.44 -3.95 10.06
N ASN A 89 -2.98 -5.12 10.51
CA ASN A 89 -1.91 -5.21 11.50
C ASN A 89 -0.62 -4.52 11.00
N ILE A 90 0.01 -3.73 11.87
CA ILE A 90 1.23 -2.97 11.55
C ILE A 90 2.39 -3.86 11.04
N THR A 91 2.50 -5.11 11.51
CA THR A 91 3.51 -6.06 11.01
C THR A 91 3.21 -6.52 9.59
N THR A 92 1.93 -6.61 9.22
CA THR A 92 1.50 -6.90 7.84
C THR A 92 1.84 -5.72 6.94
N VAL A 93 1.52 -4.49 7.37
CA VAL A 93 1.89 -3.26 6.64
C VAL A 93 3.42 -3.15 6.50
N GLN A 94 4.18 -3.46 7.55
CA GLN A 94 5.65 -3.49 7.49
C GLN A 94 6.19 -4.46 6.44
N LYS A 95 5.61 -5.67 6.33
CA LYS A 95 5.97 -6.65 5.29
C LYS A 95 5.61 -6.17 3.89
N LEU A 96 4.41 -5.61 3.70
CA LEU A 96 3.98 -5.04 2.41
C LEU A 96 4.89 -3.90 1.94
N LEU A 97 5.40 -3.11 2.88
CA LEU A 97 6.36 -2.05 2.59
C LEU A 97 7.78 -2.59 2.36
N GLY A 98 8.12 -3.81 2.77
CA GLY A 98 9.48 -4.35 2.67
C GLY A 98 10.49 -3.69 3.61
N HIS A 99 10.03 -3.12 4.73
CA HIS A 99 10.92 -2.59 5.77
C HIS A 99 11.55 -3.75 6.56
N LYS A 100 12.84 -3.66 6.92
CA LYS A 100 13.49 -4.68 7.78
C LYS A 100 13.09 -4.59 9.25
N SER A 101 12.65 -3.41 9.69
CA SER A 101 12.30 -3.16 11.08
C SER A 101 10.95 -2.48 11.18
N VAL A 102 10.19 -2.85 12.21
CA VAL A 102 8.93 -2.20 12.59
C VAL A 102 9.17 -0.75 13.02
N LYS A 103 10.39 -0.39 13.48
CA LYS A 103 10.75 0.98 13.89
C LYS A 103 10.50 2.02 12.80
N THR A 104 10.68 1.66 11.53
CA THR A 104 10.41 2.56 10.39
C THR A 104 8.92 2.72 10.11
N THR A 105 8.09 1.79 10.61
CA THR A 105 6.62 1.81 10.50
C THR A 105 5.97 2.41 11.75
N GLN A 106 6.70 2.57 12.86
CA GLN A 106 6.23 3.26 14.08
C GLN A 106 5.94 4.76 13.89
N VAL A 107 6.33 5.34 12.76
CA VAL A 107 5.86 6.68 12.35
C VAL A 107 4.33 6.79 12.29
N TYR A 108 3.62 5.66 12.18
CA TYR A 108 2.15 5.64 12.15
C TYR A 108 1.48 5.39 13.51
N THR A 109 2.22 5.41 14.62
CA THR A 109 1.69 5.15 15.97
C THR A 109 0.50 6.06 16.30
N ASN A 110 0.55 7.34 15.94
CA ASN A 110 -0.56 8.29 16.16
C ASN A 110 -1.89 7.82 15.54
N ILE A 111 -1.84 7.08 14.43
CA ILE A 111 -3.04 6.54 13.79
C ILE A 111 -3.56 5.33 14.56
N MET A 112 -2.67 4.50 15.09
CA MET A 112 -3.06 3.37 15.95
C MET A 112 -3.82 3.87 17.19
N ASP A 113 -3.36 4.97 17.79
CA ASP A 113 -4.01 5.55 18.97
C ASP A 113 -5.45 5.99 18.67
N ILE A 114 -5.68 6.55 17.48
CA ILE A 114 -7.02 6.97 17.02
C ILE A 114 -7.93 5.75 16.77
N THR A 115 -7.39 4.59 16.39
CA THR A 115 -8.20 3.40 16.09
C THR A 115 -8.49 2.52 17.30
N ILE A 116 -7.91 2.79 18.49
CA ILE A 116 -8.03 1.95 19.69
C ILE A 116 -9.48 1.61 20.01
N VAL A 117 -10.36 2.61 20.11
CA VAL A 117 -11.76 2.40 20.51
C VAL A 117 -12.45 1.45 19.53
N ARG A 118 -12.34 1.75 18.23
CA ARG A 118 -12.94 0.95 17.17
C ARG A 118 -12.40 -0.48 17.14
N ASP A 119 -11.09 -0.65 17.34
CA ASP A 119 -10.44 -1.95 17.28
C ASP A 119 -10.84 -2.81 18.50
N LEU A 120 -10.99 -2.20 19.68
CA LEU A 120 -11.53 -2.85 20.89
C LEU A 120 -13.02 -3.24 20.73
N GLU A 121 -13.84 -2.38 20.12
CA GLU A 121 -15.25 -2.68 19.82
C GLU A 121 -15.39 -3.86 18.85
N LYS A 122 -14.60 -3.89 17.76
CA LYS A 122 -14.55 -5.03 16.83
C LYS A 122 -14.18 -6.33 17.56
N SER A 123 -13.17 -6.30 18.42
CA SER A 123 -12.75 -7.47 19.20
C SER A 123 -13.85 -7.99 20.12
N LYS A 124 -14.59 -7.08 20.79
CA LYS A 124 -15.74 -7.43 21.63
C LYS A 124 -16.86 -8.09 20.84
N ASN A 125 -17.16 -7.59 19.64
CA ASN A 125 -18.22 -8.13 18.79
C ASN A 125 -17.87 -9.50 18.20
N ASN A 126 -16.62 -9.72 17.77
CA ASN A 126 -16.18 -11.04 17.28
C ASN A 126 -16.24 -12.12 18.37
N ARG A 127 -16.03 -11.76 19.65
CA ARG A 127 -16.15 -12.72 20.76
C ARG A 127 -17.60 -13.14 21.00
N LYS A 128 -18.59 -12.26 20.79
CA LYS A 128 -20.01 -12.64 20.96
C LYS A 128 -20.48 -13.66 19.93
N VAL A 129 -19.95 -13.60 18.70
CA VAL A 129 -20.31 -14.54 17.62
C VAL A 129 -19.70 -15.92 17.85
N SER A 130 -18.62 -16.04 18.63
CA SER A 130 -17.93 -17.31 18.88
C SER A 130 -18.52 -18.14 20.04
N TYR A 131 -19.49 -17.61 20.79
CA TYR A 131 -20.17 -18.29 21.91
C TYR A 131 -21.68 -18.49 21.67
N MET A 132 -22.13 -18.30 20.43
CA MET A 132 -23.46 -18.69 19.96
C MET A 132 -23.31 -19.77 18.89
#